data_AF-M9UGV0-F1
#
_entry.id   AF-M9UGV0-F1
#
_cell.length_a   1.000
_cell.length_b   1.000
_cell.length_c   1.000
_cell.angle_alpha   90.00
_cell.angle_beta   90.00
_cell.angle_gamma   90.00
#
_symmetry.space_group_name_H-M   'P 1'
#
loop_
_entity.id
_entity.type
_entity.pdbx_description
1 polymer ?
#
loop_
_entity_poly.entity_id
_entity_poly.type
_entity_poly.pdbx_seq_one_letter_code
_entity_poly.pdbx_strand_id
1 'polypeptide(L)'
;MKINADQINLITKRGLRGDLKSFERLLDFLEKYEGISVIKYGMYSLIFQIAMNKFIDTSKDCEECGGKCCQIGYPVPVYGFDYEELRNRLNTDDLKKLEKVGNNLFLLRRPCQFQKGWLCSIHKIKPYACLSYPFATEDEQKEVINSYDGKGVPDFKVPEYCPAGKRVKDIMNKIINDLINKLGRVPTPRELYNELKSRYYRNEETTSK
;
A
#
# COMPACT_ATOMS: atom_id res chain seq x y z
N MET A 1 24.07 7.09 8.70
CA MET A 1 22.87 7.05 9.58
C MET A 1 22.29 5.65 9.52
N LYS A 2 22.29 4.87 10.61
CA LYS A 2 21.66 3.53 10.62
C LYS A 2 20.14 3.74 10.54
N ILE A 3 19.55 3.40 9.40
CA ILE A 3 18.10 3.39 9.25
C ILE A 3 17.57 2.19 10.05
N ASN A 4 16.65 2.41 10.99
CA ASN A 4 15.97 1.34 11.71
C ASN A 4 14.61 1.01 11.09
N ALA A 5 13.98 -0.10 11.50
CA ALA A 5 12.73 -0.58 10.94
C ALA A 5 11.59 0.47 11.03
N ASP A 6 11.50 1.19 12.15
CA ASP A 6 10.48 2.24 12.32
C ASP A 6 10.66 3.41 11.34
N GLN A 7 11.90 3.80 11.06
CA GLN A 7 12.18 4.82 10.05
C GLN A 7 11.81 4.34 8.65
N ILE A 8 12.04 3.07 8.30
CA ILE A 8 11.61 2.49 7.02
C ILE A 8 10.09 2.49 6.93
N ASN A 9 9.40 2.01 7.96
CA ASN A 9 7.94 1.95 8.00
C ASN A 9 7.32 3.36 7.90
N LEU A 10 7.91 4.35 8.56
CA LEU A 10 7.44 5.73 8.49
C LEU A 10 7.65 6.34 7.10
N ILE A 11 8.81 6.14 6.48
CA ILE A 11 9.08 6.61 5.10
C ILE A 11 8.11 5.91 4.13
N THR A 12 7.90 4.60 4.32
CA THR A 12 6.96 3.81 3.52
C THR A 12 5.54 4.35 3.65
N LYS A 13 5.05 4.58 4.88
CA LYS A 13 3.75 5.20 5.11
C LYS A 13 3.60 6.54 4.39
N ARG A 14 4.62 7.42 4.48
CA ARG A 14 4.61 8.71 3.79
C ARG A 14 4.52 8.53 2.27
N GLY A 15 5.34 7.64 1.72
CA GLY A 15 5.33 7.31 0.29
C GLY A 15 3.96 6.80 -0.18
N LEU A 16 3.39 5.82 0.51
CA LEU A 16 2.08 5.26 0.18
C LEU A 16 0.92 6.26 0.36
N ARG A 17 1.10 7.33 1.13
CA ARG A 17 0.14 8.45 1.22
C ARG A 17 0.25 9.46 0.08
N GLY A 18 1.20 9.27 -0.83
CA GLY A 18 1.39 10.11 -2.01
C GLY A 18 2.56 11.08 -1.92
N ASP A 19 3.40 11.05 -0.87
CA ASP A 19 4.68 11.76 -0.88
C ASP A 19 5.68 11.01 -1.79
N LEU A 20 5.67 11.38 -3.08
CA LEU A 20 6.49 10.73 -4.09
C LEU A 20 7.99 10.85 -3.81
N LYS A 21 8.45 11.92 -3.15
CA LYS A 21 9.87 12.06 -2.77
C LYS A 21 10.26 11.03 -1.72
N SER A 22 9.40 10.82 -0.72
CA SER A 22 9.61 9.76 0.28
C SER A 22 9.54 8.37 -0.36
N PHE A 23 8.62 8.15 -1.29
CA PHE A 23 8.49 6.87 -2.00
C PHE A 23 9.72 6.57 -2.87
N GLU A 24 10.21 7.55 -3.63
CA GLU A 24 11.42 7.41 -4.46
C GLU A 24 12.65 7.13 -3.61
N ARG A 25 12.81 7.85 -2.49
CA ARG A 25 13.91 7.60 -1.54
C ARG A 25 13.85 6.19 -0.93
N LEU A 26 12.65 5.66 -0.68
CA LEU A 26 12.49 4.28 -0.23
C LEU A 26 12.92 3.29 -1.32
N LEU A 27 12.47 3.50 -2.57
CA LEU A 27 12.87 2.65 -3.67
C LEU A 27 14.40 2.71 -3.89
N ASP A 28 15.02 3.88 -3.83
CA ASP A 28 16.48 4.05 -3.97
C ASP A 28 17.25 3.26 -2.90
N PHE A 29 16.67 3.16 -1.70
CA PHE A 29 17.24 2.38 -0.61
C PHE A 29 17.10 0.87 -0.85
N LEU A 30 15.90 0.42 -1.24
CA LEU A 30 15.60 -1.01 -1.45
C LEU A 30 16.27 -1.59 -2.69
N GLU A 31 16.43 -0.79 -3.75
CA GLU A 31 17.04 -1.19 -5.03
C GLU A 31 18.47 -1.72 -4.87
N LYS A 32 19.20 -1.24 -3.85
CA LYS A 32 20.53 -1.75 -3.47
C LYS A 32 20.54 -3.22 -3.07
N TYR A 33 19.37 -3.76 -2.72
CA TYR A 33 19.15 -5.12 -2.26
C TYR A 33 18.19 -5.89 -3.18
N GLU A 34 17.92 -5.40 -4.40
CA GLU A 34 16.98 -6.03 -5.35
C GLU A 34 17.36 -7.48 -5.71
N GLY A 35 18.63 -7.86 -5.59
CA GLY A 35 19.06 -9.25 -5.77
C GLY A 35 18.47 -10.25 -4.76
N ILE A 36 17.90 -9.76 -3.64
CA ILE A 36 17.21 -10.59 -2.64
C ILE A 36 15.72 -10.69 -3.02
N SER A 37 15.22 -11.90 -3.27
CA SER A 37 13.86 -12.13 -3.76
C SER A 37 12.77 -11.46 -2.92
N VAL A 38 12.87 -11.51 -1.59
CA VAL A 38 11.87 -10.86 -0.69
C VAL A 38 11.89 -9.33 -0.81
N ILE A 39 13.05 -8.73 -1.07
CA ILE A 39 13.14 -7.27 -1.27
C ILE A 39 12.54 -6.90 -2.62
N LYS A 40 12.88 -7.63 -3.68
CA LYS A 40 12.30 -7.42 -5.00
C LYS A 40 10.78 -7.57 -5.00
N TYR A 41 10.27 -8.59 -4.31
CA TYR A 41 8.84 -8.76 -4.06
C TYR A 41 8.25 -7.52 -3.39
N GLY A 42 8.86 -7.09 -2.28
CA GLY A 42 8.43 -5.91 -1.53
C GLY A 42 8.39 -4.65 -2.37
N MET A 43 9.38 -4.43 -3.24
CA MET A 43 9.40 -3.29 -4.16
C MET A 43 8.22 -3.33 -5.15
N TYR A 44 7.91 -4.46 -5.78
CA TYR A 44 6.73 -4.58 -6.64
C TYR A 44 5.43 -4.35 -5.85
N SER A 45 5.33 -4.92 -4.64
CA SER A 45 4.16 -4.72 -3.78
C SER A 45 3.93 -3.25 -3.46
N LEU A 46 5.00 -2.51 -3.10
CA LEU A 46 4.94 -1.07 -2.84
C LEU A 46 4.42 -0.29 -4.06
N ILE A 47 4.79 -0.71 -5.27
CA ILE A 47 4.36 -0.06 -6.52
C ILE A 47 2.86 -0.28 -6.75
N PHE A 48 2.35 -1.49 -6.53
CA PHE A 48 0.91 -1.76 -6.61
C PHE A 48 0.13 -0.99 -5.54
N GLN A 49 0.67 -0.88 -4.32
CA GLN A 49 0.06 -0.12 -3.24
C GLN A 49 0.00 1.37 -3.55
N ILE A 50 1.08 1.98 -4.06
CA ILE A 50 1.02 3.41 -4.45
C ILE A 50 0.15 3.64 -5.67
N ALA A 51 0.08 2.67 -6.61
CA ALA A 51 -0.87 2.69 -7.71
C ALA A 51 -2.31 2.86 -7.19
N MET A 52 -2.71 2.01 -6.24
CA MET A 52 -4.04 2.06 -5.63
C MET A 52 -4.26 3.33 -4.78
N ASN A 53 -3.27 3.75 -3.99
CA ASN A 53 -3.47 4.84 -3.03
C ASN A 53 -3.37 6.24 -3.66
N LYS A 54 -2.65 6.40 -4.78
CA LYS A 54 -2.34 7.73 -5.35
C LYS A 54 -2.66 7.87 -6.83
N PHE A 55 -2.41 6.86 -7.67
CA PHE A 55 -2.48 7.05 -9.12
C PHE A 55 -3.81 6.63 -9.75
N ILE A 56 -4.50 5.64 -9.15
CA ILE A 56 -5.72 5.07 -9.69
C ILE A 56 -6.86 5.39 -8.72
N ASP A 57 -7.83 6.19 -9.16
CA ASP A 57 -9.05 6.44 -8.38
C ASP A 57 -9.88 5.15 -8.28
N THR A 58 -9.96 4.60 -7.07
CA THR A 58 -10.68 3.37 -6.73
C THR A 58 -11.92 3.64 -5.87
N SER A 59 -12.36 4.91 -5.78
CA SER A 59 -13.44 5.31 -4.87
C SER A 59 -14.75 4.58 -5.16
N LYS A 60 -15.14 4.50 -6.44
CA LYS A 60 -16.34 3.77 -6.88
C LYS A 60 -16.27 2.28 -6.54
N ASP A 61 -15.13 1.64 -6.79
CA ASP A 61 -14.92 0.23 -6.46
C ASP A 61 -15.00 -0.01 -4.93
N CYS A 62 -14.51 0.92 -4.13
CA CYS A 62 -14.60 0.83 -2.67
C CYS A 62 -16.04 1.04 -2.16
N GLU A 63 -16.80 1.91 -2.81
CA GLU A 63 -18.23 2.13 -2.54
C GLU A 63 -19.05 0.89 -2.89
N GLU A 64 -18.80 0.26 -4.03
CA GLU A 64 -19.46 -0.98 -4.48
C GLU A 64 -19.30 -2.12 -3.46
N CYS A 65 -18.10 -2.30 -2.89
CA CYS A 65 -17.87 -3.31 -1.87
C CYS A 65 -18.17 -2.84 -0.44
N GLY A 66 -18.68 -1.61 -0.26
CA GLY A 66 -19.06 -1.04 1.04
C GLY A 66 -17.88 -0.90 2.02
N GLY A 67 -16.64 -0.85 1.53
CA GLY A 67 -15.45 -0.86 2.40
C GLY A 67 -15.29 -2.15 3.21
N LYS A 68 -15.62 -3.31 2.64
CA LYS A 68 -15.59 -4.62 3.32
C LYS A 68 -14.25 -4.94 4.01
N CYS A 69 -13.12 -4.45 3.49
CA CYS A 69 -11.80 -4.60 4.15
C CYS A 69 -11.71 -3.93 5.53
N CYS A 70 -12.59 -2.97 5.83
CA CYS A 70 -12.74 -2.36 7.15
C CYS A 70 -13.68 -3.16 8.07
N GLN A 71 -14.53 -4.02 7.53
CA GLN A 71 -15.57 -4.74 8.28
C GLN A 71 -15.10 -6.13 8.77
N ILE A 72 -14.30 -6.84 7.97
CA ILE A 72 -13.96 -8.24 8.21
C ILE A 72 -12.46 -8.52 8.20
N GLY A 73 -12.04 -9.60 8.86
CA GLY A 73 -10.65 -10.05 8.94
C GLY A 73 -9.96 -9.68 10.24
N TYR A 74 -8.65 -9.92 10.32
CA TYR A 74 -7.87 -9.65 11.51
C TYR A 74 -7.81 -8.17 11.86
N PRO A 75 -7.64 -7.83 13.16
CA PRO A 75 -7.39 -6.46 13.58
C PRO A 75 -6.20 -5.86 12.84
N VAL A 76 -6.29 -4.58 12.49
CA VAL A 76 -5.20 -3.89 11.80
C VAL A 76 -4.14 -3.48 12.84
N PRO A 77 -2.87 -3.84 12.64
CA PRO A 77 -1.80 -3.36 13.51
C PRO A 77 -1.61 -1.85 13.34
N VAL A 78 -1.51 -1.18 14.48
CA VAL A 78 -1.23 0.25 14.61
C VAL A 78 0.09 0.36 15.35
N TYR A 79 1.16 0.59 14.60
CA TYR A 79 2.52 0.71 15.14
C TYR A 79 2.68 1.99 15.96
N GLY A 80 3.73 2.09 16.77
CA GLY A 80 3.97 3.27 17.61
C GLY A 80 3.93 4.59 16.85
N PHE A 81 4.56 4.66 15.66
CA PHE A 81 4.51 5.88 14.84
C PHE A 81 3.11 6.17 14.27
N ASP A 82 2.29 5.16 14.02
CA ASP A 82 0.90 5.33 13.62
C ASP A 82 0.08 5.88 14.78
N TYR A 83 0.25 5.29 15.96
CA TYR A 83 -0.43 5.72 17.18
C TYR A 83 -0.10 7.18 17.53
N GLU A 84 1.17 7.58 17.48
CA GLU A 84 1.55 8.97 17.73
C GLU A 84 0.93 9.94 16.71
N GLU A 85 0.84 9.56 15.43
CA GLU A 85 0.14 10.40 14.44
C GLU A 85 -1.37 10.50 14.75
N LEU A 86 -2.01 9.39 15.10
CA LEU A 86 -3.43 9.36 15.47
C LEU A 86 -3.68 10.20 16.74
N ARG A 87 -2.83 10.05 17.76
CA ARG A 87 -2.90 10.78 19.03
C ARG A 87 -2.87 12.29 18.84
N ASN A 88 -2.09 12.77 17.88
CA ASN A 88 -1.97 14.20 17.58
C ASN A 88 -3.17 14.78 16.81
N ARG A 89 -4.09 13.95 16.31
CA ARG A 89 -5.21 14.41 15.46
C ARG A 89 -6.60 13.90 15.89
N LEU A 90 -6.65 12.97 16.85
CA LEU A 90 -7.89 12.40 17.37
C LEU A 90 -8.11 12.84 18.81
N ASN A 91 -9.38 12.92 19.21
CA ASN A 91 -9.75 13.14 20.61
C ASN A 91 -9.53 11.85 21.44
N THR A 92 -9.60 11.99 22.76
CA THR A 92 -9.38 10.88 23.69
C THR A 92 -10.35 9.71 23.49
N ASP A 93 -11.61 9.97 23.16
CA ASP A 93 -12.61 8.92 22.96
C ASP A 93 -12.37 8.12 21.68
N ASP A 94 -11.90 8.78 20.62
CA ASP A 94 -11.44 8.13 19.41
C ASP A 94 -10.18 7.29 19.65
N LEU A 95 -9.27 7.72 20.52
CA LEU A 95 -8.07 6.93 20.85
C LEU A 95 -8.40 5.67 21.68
N LYS A 96 -9.45 5.71 22.52
CA LYS A 96 -9.92 4.53 23.27
C LYS A 96 -10.42 3.40 22.36
N LYS A 97 -10.67 3.67 21.08
CA LYS A 97 -11.03 2.68 20.05
C LYS A 97 -9.87 1.75 19.67
N LEU A 98 -8.64 2.11 20.05
CA LEU A 98 -7.44 1.33 19.80
C LEU A 98 -7.12 0.44 21.01
N GLU A 99 -6.90 -0.85 20.76
CA GLU A 99 -6.55 -1.80 21.81
C GLU A 99 -5.03 -1.92 21.95
N LYS A 100 -4.49 -1.62 23.12
CA LYS A 100 -3.05 -1.79 23.38
C LYS A 100 -2.75 -3.26 23.66
N VAL A 101 -1.86 -3.86 22.87
CA VAL A 101 -1.48 -5.28 22.99
C VAL A 101 0.00 -5.52 23.26
N GLY A 102 0.82 -4.46 23.27
CA GLY A 102 2.23 -4.55 23.58
C GLY A 102 2.90 -3.20 23.79
N ASN A 103 4.22 -3.21 23.90
CA ASN A 103 5.01 -1.99 23.92
C ASN A 103 4.99 -1.35 22.54
N ASN A 104 4.37 -0.17 22.43
CA ASN A 104 4.22 0.59 21.18
C ASN A 104 3.49 -0.17 20.05
N LEU A 105 2.59 -1.08 20.40
CA LEU A 105 1.73 -1.78 19.45
C LEU A 105 0.27 -1.73 19.91
N PHE A 106 -0.57 -1.27 19.00
CA PHE A 106 -2.01 -1.19 19.18
C PHE A 106 -2.71 -1.93 18.05
N LEU A 107 -3.97 -2.31 18.27
CA LEU A 107 -4.83 -2.93 17.27
C LEU A 107 -6.05 -2.05 17.02
N LEU A 108 -6.36 -1.87 15.74
CA LEU A 108 -7.64 -1.34 15.29
C LEU A 108 -8.54 -2.53 14.93
N ARG A 109 -9.52 -2.83 15.79
CA ARG A 109 -10.46 -3.94 15.60
C ARG A 109 -11.31 -3.74 14.35
N ARG A 110 -11.72 -4.87 13.76
CA ARG A 110 -12.73 -4.94 12.71
C ARG A 110 -14.01 -5.56 13.29
N PRO A 111 -15.23 -5.06 12.99
CA PRO A 111 -15.52 -3.90 12.16
C PRO A 111 -14.89 -2.59 12.66
N CYS A 112 -14.34 -1.82 11.73
CA CYS A 112 -13.55 -0.62 12.02
C CYS A 112 -14.43 0.48 12.59
N GLN A 113 -14.11 0.95 13.80
CA GLN A 113 -14.87 2.00 14.48
C GLN A 113 -14.71 3.40 13.88
N PHE A 114 -13.89 3.54 12.83
CA PHE A 114 -13.73 4.76 12.02
C PHE A 114 -14.40 4.66 10.64
N GLN A 115 -15.08 3.56 10.35
CA GLN A 115 -15.85 3.39 9.12
C GLN A 115 -17.19 4.11 9.22
N LYS A 116 -17.53 4.90 8.19
CA LYS A 116 -18.83 5.57 8.02
C LYS A 116 -19.39 5.20 6.64
N GLY A 117 -20.21 4.15 6.57
CA GLY A 117 -20.57 3.54 5.29
C GLY A 117 -19.32 2.92 4.64
N TRP A 118 -18.99 3.30 3.42
CA TRP A 118 -17.72 2.90 2.77
C TRP A 118 -16.54 3.85 3.11
N LEU A 119 -16.82 5.03 3.67
CA LEU A 119 -15.82 6.05 3.94
C LEU A 119 -15.01 5.75 5.20
N CYS A 120 -13.73 6.11 5.18
CA CYS A 120 -12.85 6.07 6.34
C CYS A 120 -12.73 7.47 6.93
N SER A 121 -13.23 7.69 8.15
CA SER A 121 -13.18 9.02 8.79
C SER A 121 -11.75 9.47 9.12
N ILE A 122 -10.82 8.51 9.21
CA ILE A 122 -9.39 8.76 9.41
C ILE A 122 -8.59 8.55 8.12
N HIS A 123 -9.20 8.64 6.93
CA HIS A 123 -8.54 8.33 5.65
C HIS A 123 -7.18 9.04 5.50
N LYS A 124 -7.12 10.32 5.85
CA LYS A 124 -5.88 11.11 5.80
C LYS A 124 -4.80 10.61 6.75
N ILE A 125 -5.13 9.89 7.82
CA ILE A 125 -4.18 9.40 8.84
C ILE A 125 -4.25 7.91 9.09
N LYS A 126 -4.78 7.15 8.12
CA LYS A 126 -4.96 5.71 8.26
C LYS A 126 -3.61 5.03 8.57
N PRO A 127 -3.60 3.98 9.40
CA PRO A 127 -2.38 3.24 9.74
C PRO A 127 -1.62 2.74 8.51
N TYR A 128 -0.31 2.53 8.65
CA TYR A 128 0.53 1.97 7.57
C TYR A 128 -0.03 0.67 7.00
N ALA A 129 -0.50 -0.25 7.86
CA ALA A 129 -1.08 -1.51 7.41
C ALA A 129 -2.35 -1.33 6.56
N CYS A 130 -3.15 -0.28 6.79
CA CYS A 130 -4.30 0.06 5.95
C CYS A 130 -3.90 0.59 4.56
N LEU A 131 -2.70 1.16 4.41
CA LEU A 131 -2.18 1.60 3.10
C LEU A 131 -1.63 0.43 2.28
N SER A 132 -1.27 -0.67 2.94
CA SER A 132 -0.59 -1.81 2.33
C SER A 132 -1.55 -2.87 1.77
N TYR A 133 -2.83 -2.81 2.14
CA TYR A 133 -3.89 -3.69 1.63
C TYR A 133 -4.27 -3.36 0.18
N PRO A 134 -4.62 -4.34 -0.68
CA PRO A 134 -4.58 -5.79 -0.47
C PRO A 134 -3.24 -6.45 -0.84
N PHE A 135 -2.29 -5.68 -1.37
CA PHE A 135 -1.11 -6.23 -2.03
C PHE A 135 0.00 -6.70 -1.06
N ALA A 136 -0.13 -6.41 0.23
CA ALA A 136 0.77 -6.94 1.27
C ALA A 136 0.06 -7.47 2.53
N THR A 137 -1.22 -7.88 2.44
CA THR A 137 -1.88 -8.47 3.63
C THR A 137 -1.50 -9.91 3.87
N GLU A 138 -1.30 -10.20 5.16
CA GLU A 138 -0.39 -11.24 5.62
C GLU A 138 -0.79 -12.66 5.20
N ASP A 139 -2.05 -13.08 5.32
CA ASP A 139 -2.34 -14.51 5.15
C ASP A 139 -2.38 -14.95 3.70
N GLU A 140 -3.06 -14.21 2.83
CA GLU A 140 -3.14 -14.56 1.41
C GLU A 140 -1.83 -14.28 0.67
N GLN A 141 -1.02 -13.31 1.11
CA GLN A 141 0.28 -13.02 0.47
C GLN A 141 1.43 -13.85 1.02
N LYS A 142 1.32 -14.45 2.21
CA LYS A 142 2.39 -15.30 2.80
C LYS A 142 2.83 -16.40 1.82
N GLU A 143 1.88 -17.08 1.20
CA GLU A 143 2.18 -18.13 0.20
C GLU A 143 2.90 -17.55 -1.01
N VAL A 144 2.44 -16.41 -1.53
CA VAL A 144 3.05 -15.77 -2.71
C VAL A 144 4.48 -15.34 -2.39
N ILE A 145 4.70 -14.69 -1.25
CA ILE A 145 6.02 -14.26 -0.76
C ILE A 145 6.96 -15.47 -0.63
N ASN A 146 6.51 -16.54 0.02
CA ASN A 146 7.34 -17.71 0.30
C ASN A 146 7.67 -18.51 -0.98
N SER A 147 6.80 -18.45 -1.99
CA SER A 147 6.97 -19.14 -3.27
C SER A 147 7.75 -18.33 -4.32
N TYR A 148 7.97 -17.03 -4.09
CA TYR A 148 8.56 -16.14 -5.08
C TYR A 148 10.08 -16.40 -5.25
N ASP A 149 10.46 -16.84 -6.46
CA ASP A 149 11.84 -17.22 -6.79
C ASP A 149 12.73 -16.03 -7.23
N GLY A 150 12.20 -14.81 -7.23
CA GLY A 150 12.92 -13.61 -7.67
C GLY A 150 12.80 -13.29 -9.16
N LYS A 151 12.11 -14.13 -9.94
CA LYS A 151 11.91 -13.94 -11.38
C LYS A 151 10.55 -13.34 -11.69
N GLY A 152 10.52 -12.49 -12.72
CA GLY A 152 9.26 -11.88 -13.15
C GLY A 152 8.75 -10.79 -12.19
N VAL A 153 7.50 -10.38 -12.43
CA VAL A 153 6.69 -9.61 -11.47
C VAL A 153 5.87 -10.62 -10.67
N PRO A 154 5.78 -10.51 -9.32
CA PRO A 154 4.94 -11.38 -8.52
C PRO A 154 3.47 -11.31 -8.95
N ASP A 155 2.81 -12.46 -9.01
CA ASP A 155 1.37 -12.51 -9.19
C ASP A 155 0.66 -12.31 -7.85
N PHE A 156 0.41 -11.05 -7.49
CA PHE A 156 -0.25 -10.72 -6.22
C PHE A 156 -1.65 -11.33 -6.16
N LYS A 157 -1.94 -12.05 -5.07
CA LYS A 157 -3.32 -12.46 -4.76
C LYS A 157 -4.13 -11.23 -4.36
N VAL A 158 -5.35 -11.10 -4.87
CA VAL A 158 -6.26 -10.03 -4.44
C VAL A 158 -7.53 -10.71 -3.95
N PRO A 159 -8.02 -10.37 -2.74
CA PRO A 159 -9.23 -10.98 -2.22
C PRO A 159 -10.40 -10.79 -3.19
N GLU A 160 -11.20 -11.83 -3.40
CA GLU A 160 -12.28 -11.80 -4.39
C GLU A 160 -13.28 -10.67 -4.15
N TYR A 161 -13.45 -10.29 -2.88
CA TYR A 161 -14.34 -9.22 -2.44
C TYR A 161 -13.78 -7.80 -2.64
N CYS A 162 -12.55 -7.64 -3.15
CA CYS A 162 -11.90 -6.34 -3.37
C CYS A 162 -11.87 -5.97 -4.87
N PRO A 163 -12.95 -5.39 -5.42
CA PRO A 163 -12.98 -4.93 -6.82
C PRO A 163 -11.91 -3.88 -7.11
N ALA A 164 -11.64 -2.98 -6.14
CA ALA A 164 -10.59 -1.97 -6.24
C ALA A 164 -9.21 -2.60 -6.50
N GLY A 165 -8.86 -3.64 -5.73
CA GLY A 165 -7.61 -4.35 -5.90
C GLY A 165 -7.53 -5.07 -7.24
N LYS A 166 -8.64 -5.68 -7.69
CA LYS A 166 -8.72 -6.35 -9.00
C LYS A 166 -8.48 -5.36 -10.14
N ARG A 167 -9.17 -4.22 -10.12
CA ARG A 167 -9.00 -3.16 -11.11
C ARG A 167 -7.57 -2.63 -11.16
N VAL A 168 -6.95 -2.38 -9.99
CA VAL A 168 -5.54 -1.96 -9.92
C VAL A 168 -4.64 -3.03 -10.50
N LYS A 169 -4.83 -4.31 -10.14
CA LYS A 169 -4.05 -5.43 -10.70
C LYS A 169 -4.16 -5.51 -12.22
N ASP A 170 -5.37 -5.37 -12.77
CA ASP A 170 -5.60 -5.40 -14.22
C ASP A 170 -4.91 -4.24 -14.95
N ILE A 171 -4.98 -3.03 -14.39
CA ILE A 171 -4.28 -1.86 -14.93
C ILE A 171 -2.77 -2.07 -14.88
N MET A 172 -2.24 -2.53 -13.76
CA MET A 172 -0.81 -2.78 -13.59
C MET A 172 -0.31 -3.87 -14.54
N ASN A 173 -1.07 -4.95 -14.73
CA ASN A 173 -0.73 -6.02 -15.67
C ASN A 173 -0.67 -5.51 -17.12
N LYS A 174 -1.57 -4.60 -17.52
CA LYS A 174 -1.49 -3.94 -18.82
C LYS A 174 -0.20 -3.13 -18.97
N ILE A 175 0.15 -2.33 -17.96
CA ILE A 175 1.40 -1.54 -17.95
C ILE A 175 2.62 -2.46 -18.04
N ILE A 176 2.64 -3.57 -17.30
CA ILE A 176 3.72 -4.55 -17.33
C ILE A 176 3.86 -5.17 -18.72
N ASN A 177 2.76 -5.57 -19.36
CA ASN A 177 2.78 -6.15 -20.70
C ASN A 177 3.30 -5.14 -21.74
N ASP A 178 2.87 -3.88 -21.67
CA ASP A 178 3.37 -2.82 -22.54
C ASP A 178 4.89 -2.63 -22.37
N LEU A 179 5.38 -2.65 -21.12
CA LEU A 179 6.81 -2.56 -20.83
C LEU A 179 7.58 -3.78 -21.33
N ILE A 180 7.04 -4.99 -21.18
CA ILE A 180 7.66 -6.21 -21.70
C ILE A 180 7.80 -6.11 -23.21
N ASN A 181 6.75 -5.70 -23.92
CA ASN A 181 6.78 -5.52 -25.37
C ASN A 181 7.81 -4.46 -25.80
N LYS A 182 7.97 -3.40 -25.01
CA LYS A 182 8.92 -2.31 -25.28
C LYS A 182 10.36 -2.68 -24.97
N LEU A 183 10.61 -3.41 -23.88
CA LEU A 183 11.96 -3.70 -23.37
C LEU A 183 12.51 -5.05 -23.85
N GLY A 184 11.65 -5.95 -24.33
CA GLY A 184 12.02 -7.33 -24.65
C GLY A 184 12.35 -8.18 -23.41
N ARG A 185 12.04 -7.67 -22.20
CA ARG A 185 12.26 -8.34 -20.91
C ARG A 185 11.28 -7.84 -19.85
N VAL A 186 11.23 -8.53 -18.72
CA VAL A 186 10.48 -8.08 -17.54
C VAL A 186 11.05 -6.74 -17.05
N PRO A 187 10.19 -5.73 -16.78
CA PRO A 187 10.63 -4.45 -16.22
C PRO A 187 11.10 -4.61 -14.77
N THR A 188 12.13 -3.87 -14.37
CA THR A 188 12.51 -3.76 -12.95
C THR A 188 11.41 -3.03 -12.17
N PRO A 189 11.37 -3.14 -10.83
CA PRO A 189 10.46 -2.34 -10.02
C PRO A 189 10.59 -0.84 -10.32
N ARG A 190 11.81 -0.32 -10.51
CA ARG A 190 12.03 1.08 -10.84
C ARG A 190 11.39 1.48 -12.17
N GLU A 191 11.56 0.67 -13.20
CA GLU A 191 10.98 0.91 -14.53
C GLU A 191 9.46 0.90 -14.48
N LEU A 192 8.87 -0.05 -13.75
CA LEU A 192 7.43 -0.13 -13.56
C LEU A 192 6.88 1.11 -12.83
N TYR A 193 7.55 1.55 -11.76
CA TYR A 193 7.18 2.77 -11.05
C TYR A 193 7.24 4.01 -11.95
N ASN A 194 8.32 4.16 -12.73
CA ASN A 194 8.50 5.32 -13.61
C ASN A 194 7.43 5.36 -14.71
N GLU A 195 7.07 4.22 -15.28
CA GLU A 195 6.00 4.12 -16.27
C GLU A 195 4.64 4.45 -15.67
N LEU A 196 4.32 3.89 -14.49
CA LEU A 196 3.11 4.21 -13.74
C LEU A 196 3.01 5.73 -13.48
N LYS A 197 4.08 6.32 -12.95
CA LYS A 197 4.15 7.76 -12.69
C LYS A 197 3.95 8.57 -13.98
N SER A 198 4.61 8.20 -15.08
CA SER A 198 4.48 8.88 -16.37
C SER A 198 3.04 8.94 -16.87
N ARG A 199 2.29 7.82 -16.77
CA ARG A 199 0.91 7.70 -17.27
C ARG A 199 -0.10 8.50 -16.47
N TYR A 200 0.08 8.62 -15.15
CA TYR A 200 -0.95 9.17 -14.25
C TYR A 200 -0.56 10.51 -13.60
N TYR A 201 0.73 10.82 -13.49
CA TYR A 201 1.17 12.09 -12.89
C TYR A 201 1.01 13.28 -13.84
N ARG A 202 1.10 13.08 -15.16
CA ARG A 202 0.86 14.15 -16.16
C ARG A 202 -0.60 14.63 -16.21
N ASN A 203 -1.54 13.86 -15.68
CA ASN A 203 -2.96 14.22 -15.68
C ASN A 203 -3.33 15.18 -14.53
N GLU A 204 -2.58 15.23 -13.41
CA GLU A 204 -2.89 16.14 -12.30
C GLU A 204 -2.59 17.62 -12.62
N GLU A 205 -1.59 17.89 -13.47
CA GLU A 205 -1.26 19.26 -13.91
C GLU A 205 -2.22 19.82 -14.97
N THR A 206 -2.96 18.95 -15.67
CA THR A 206 -3.90 19.37 -16.73
C THR A 206 -5.34 19.53 -16.23
N THR A 207 -5.73 18.87 -15.14
CA THR A 207 -7.05 19.05 -14.50
C THR A 207 -7.09 20.12 -13.41
N SER A 208 -5.96 20.78 -13.12
CA SER A 208 -5.86 21.87 -12.13
C SER A 208 -5.84 23.28 -12.75
N LYS A 209 -6.37 23.44 -13.97
CA LYS A 209 -6.58 24.73 -14.64
C LYS A 209 -8.05 25.01 -14.86
#